data_AF-A0A847ZTL5-F1
#
_entry.id   AF-A0A847ZTL5-F1
#
_cell.length_a   1.000
_cell.length_b   1.000
_cell.length_c   1.000
_cell.angle_alpha   90.00
_cell.angle_beta   90.00
_cell.angle_gamma   90.00
#
_symmetry.space_group_name_H-M   'P 1'
#
loop_
_entity.id
_entity.type
_entity.pdbx_description
1 polymer ?
#
loop_
_entity_poly.entity_id
_entity_poly.type
_entity_poly.pdbx_seq_one_letter_code
_entity_poly.pdbx_strand_id
1 'polypeptide(L)'
;ACVAAWRLVKHKKARVLMLERGPAKASGLSAFYLPMPAAWMKGIQGSKVVEMHQPVPQKHLNGRAPAVGQAAILGGGSSINAMVYTRGQHEDYDHWDRFLGGNSGWAFKDLLPHFKSMEYNHQFRDQWHGIGGPLHVSGAGSTCQLTEDYILAVQGLGIPFNSDFNGARQRGVGTMQYTTLRGRRWNAVDGFLSEIRGDRNFTIETGCTVSRLLLEGGRCVGVAYGRNGSETIARCDGEVLMAAGTYNTPKILMLSGIGPSAHLQEMGVRTLHQLNGVGENLQDHHEVPVVAATNGHYGYYGEDKGWKAIRNGLQYLLFGTGPVTSVGVEACTYMDPDGSERPSIKLYCVPSVYLDGDIKGVTRQDGVTLNACLLRPKSRGTVRLRSANVMDKPVVDNNYLAEPDDLKMEIKGLRFAREALRQQPLAGRIAAELIPGKDVTDDEGLAAHCRRTVKTNWHPVGTCRMGPDNDDMAVLDSQLRVRGLDGLRVIDASAMPFVPSGNTNAPTMALASRAVEFLA
;
A
#
# COMPACT_ATOMS: atom_id res chain seq x y z
N ALA A 1 -0.60 1.67 -13.48
CA ALA A 1 -0.39 2.61 -14.61
C ALA A 1 1.04 2.57 -15.17
N CYS A 2 2.06 3.04 -14.44
CA CYS A 2 3.43 3.21 -14.99
C CYS A 2 4.04 1.93 -15.60
N VAL A 3 3.91 0.79 -14.89
CA VAL A 3 4.38 -0.52 -15.38
C VAL A 3 3.70 -0.92 -16.69
N ALA A 4 2.38 -0.79 -16.76
CA ALA A 4 1.62 -1.17 -17.95
C ALA A 4 2.01 -0.32 -19.15
N ALA A 5 2.14 1.00 -18.98
CA ALA A 5 2.60 1.90 -20.04
C ALA A 5 4.01 1.53 -20.54
N TRP A 6 4.95 1.29 -19.62
CA TRP A 6 6.30 0.85 -19.97
C TRP A 6 6.29 -0.43 -20.80
N ARG A 7 5.54 -1.46 -20.38
CA ARG A 7 5.45 -2.72 -21.13
C ARG A 7 4.76 -2.57 -22.48
N LEU A 8 3.65 -1.85 -22.53
CA LEU A 8 2.89 -1.62 -23.77
C LEU A 8 3.75 -0.91 -24.81
N VAL A 9 4.48 0.12 -24.40
CA VAL A 9 5.37 0.88 -25.30
C VAL A 9 6.61 0.06 -25.68
N LYS A 10 7.33 -0.52 -24.72
CA LYS A 10 8.60 -1.22 -25.00
C LYS A 10 8.40 -2.54 -25.73
N HIS A 11 7.45 -3.37 -25.27
CA HIS A 11 7.29 -4.76 -25.73
C HIS A 11 6.21 -4.94 -26.79
N LYS A 12 5.10 -4.19 -26.71
CA LYS A 12 4.00 -4.28 -27.69
C LYS A 12 3.98 -3.16 -28.73
N LYS A 13 4.86 -2.15 -28.60
CA LYS A 13 4.93 -0.97 -29.48
C LYS A 13 3.60 -0.20 -29.59
N ALA A 14 2.74 -0.32 -28.57
CA ALA A 14 1.45 0.34 -28.53
C ALA A 14 1.59 1.86 -28.31
N ARG A 15 0.65 2.63 -28.87
CA ARG A 15 0.49 4.06 -28.59
C ARG A 15 -0.33 4.25 -27.31
N VAL A 16 0.24 4.90 -26.31
CA VAL A 16 -0.31 5.01 -24.96
C VAL A 16 -0.45 6.47 -24.54
N LEU A 17 -1.66 6.84 -24.12
CA LEU A 17 -1.93 8.08 -23.38
C LEU A 17 -2.13 7.74 -21.89
N MET A 18 -1.37 8.39 -21.03
CA MET A 18 -1.52 8.31 -19.57
C MET A 18 -2.08 9.62 -19.03
N LEU A 19 -3.15 9.53 -18.25
CA LEU A 19 -3.80 10.67 -17.60
C LEU A 19 -3.60 10.59 -16.08
N GLU A 20 -3.16 11.68 -15.47
CA GLU A 20 -2.90 11.78 -14.03
C GLU A 20 -3.51 13.06 -13.47
N ARG A 21 -4.29 12.93 -12.39
CA ARG A 21 -4.92 14.07 -11.71
C ARG A 21 -3.90 14.94 -10.99
N GLY A 22 -2.92 14.30 -10.36
CA GLY A 22 -1.84 14.97 -9.64
C GLY A 22 -0.85 15.67 -10.56
N PRO A 23 0.06 16.48 -9.99
CA PRO A 23 1.14 17.09 -10.74
C PRO A 23 2.17 16.04 -11.20
N ALA A 24 2.96 16.38 -12.22
CA ALA A 24 4.07 15.54 -12.69
C ALA A 24 5.18 15.34 -11.64
N LYS A 25 5.37 16.32 -10.77
CA LYS A 25 6.37 16.36 -9.70
C LYS A 25 5.80 17.08 -8.49
N ALA A 26 6.32 16.76 -7.31
CA ALA A 26 6.04 17.54 -6.11
C ALA A 26 6.63 18.95 -6.23
N SER A 27 6.15 19.89 -5.43
CA SER A 27 6.64 21.28 -5.37
C SER A 27 6.99 21.68 -3.92
N GLY A 28 7.70 22.80 -3.77
CA GLY A 28 8.08 23.35 -2.46
C GLY A 28 8.85 22.36 -1.58
N LEU A 29 8.51 22.33 -0.28
CA LEU A 29 9.14 21.43 0.69
C LEU A 29 8.93 19.95 0.36
N SER A 30 7.80 19.57 -0.25
CA SER A 30 7.56 18.18 -0.67
C SER A 30 8.56 17.70 -1.71
N ALA A 31 8.95 18.56 -2.67
CA ALA A 31 9.96 18.23 -3.67
C ALA A 31 11.33 17.97 -3.06
N PHE A 32 11.64 18.67 -1.95
CA PHE A 32 12.89 18.52 -1.21
C PHE A 32 12.90 17.24 -0.37
N TYR A 33 11.82 16.95 0.37
CA TYR A 33 11.78 15.85 1.33
C TYR A 33 11.46 14.48 0.72
N LEU A 34 10.56 14.38 -0.26
CA LEU A 34 10.12 13.07 -0.79
C LEU A 34 11.25 12.18 -1.35
N PRO A 35 12.33 12.72 -1.96
CA PRO A 35 13.44 11.89 -2.38
C PRO A 35 14.28 11.32 -1.23
N MET A 36 14.23 11.93 -0.03
CA MET A 36 14.96 11.49 1.15
C MET A 36 14.15 10.43 1.90
N PRO A 37 14.68 9.21 2.08
CA PRO A 37 13.95 8.15 2.76
C PRO A 37 13.40 8.54 4.14
N ALA A 38 14.20 9.17 4.99
CA ALA A 38 13.80 9.51 6.36
C ALA A 38 12.75 10.63 6.45
N ALA A 39 12.53 11.38 5.36
CA ALA A 39 11.68 12.56 5.35
C ALA A 39 10.36 12.36 4.63
N TRP A 40 9.99 11.12 4.24
CA TRP A 40 8.77 10.88 3.46
C TRP A 40 7.50 11.41 4.15
N MET A 41 7.37 11.24 5.48
CA MET A 41 6.24 11.79 6.25
C MET A 41 6.21 13.33 6.21
N LYS A 42 7.36 13.99 6.32
CA LYS A 42 7.46 15.46 6.17
C LYS A 42 7.10 15.90 4.75
N GLY A 43 7.43 15.08 3.77
CA GLY A 43 7.13 15.33 2.36
C GLY A 43 5.64 15.32 2.03
N ILE A 44 4.84 14.52 2.74
CA ILE A 44 3.39 14.43 2.52
C ILE A 44 2.57 15.36 3.42
N GLN A 45 3.08 15.73 4.59
CA GLN A 45 2.34 16.54 5.56
C GLN A 45 1.94 17.90 4.98
N GLY A 46 0.64 18.21 4.96
CA GLY A 46 0.11 19.46 4.42
C GLY A 46 0.30 19.65 2.91
N SER A 47 0.72 18.60 2.20
CA SER A 47 1.02 18.66 0.77
C SER A 47 -0.18 18.31 -0.10
N LYS A 48 -0.19 18.83 -1.34
CA LYS A 48 -1.18 18.48 -2.38
C LYS A 48 -0.90 17.14 -3.07
N VAL A 49 0.23 16.48 -2.76
CA VAL A 49 0.60 15.19 -3.37
C VAL A 49 -0.13 13.99 -2.75
N VAL A 50 -0.91 14.22 -1.69
CA VAL A 50 -1.75 13.22 -1.04
C VAL A 50 -3.15 13.80 -0.84
N GLU A 51 -4.15 13.02 -1.22
CA GLU A 51 -5.54 13.29 -0.92
C GLU A 51 -5.95 12.46 0.31
N MET A 52 -6.26 13.15 1.41
CA MET A 52 -6.83 12.51 2.59
C MET A 52 -8.35 12.40 2.43
N HIS A 53 -8.87 11.19 2.64
CA HIS A 53 -10.28 10.88 2.76
C HIS A 53 -10.63 10.77 4.25
N GLN A 54 -11.79 11.32 4.61
CA GLN A 54 -12.38 11.14 5.93
C GLN A 54 -13.41 10.01 5.84
N PRO A 55 -13.13 8.83 6.41
CA PRO A 55 -14.12 7.76 6.44
C PRO A 55 -15.36 8.15 7.24
N VAL A 56 -16.44 7.40 7.04
CA VAL A 56 -17.64 7.49 7.90
C VAL A 56 -17.29 7.08 9.34
N PRO A 57 -18.03 7.55 10.36
CA PRO A 57 -17.86 7.07 11.74
C PRO A 57 -17.92 5.54 11.79
N GLN A 58 -16.85 4.92 12.28
CA GLN A 58 -16.72 3.46 12.24
C GLN A 58 -17.46 2.84 13.43
N LYS A 59 -18.48 2.04 13.14
CA LYS A 59 -19.34 1.36 14.13
C LYS A 59 -18.53 0.58 15.17
N HIS A 60 -17.50 -0.12 14.71
CA HIS A 60 -16.70 -1.03 15.53
C HIS A 60 -15.54 -0.34 16.25
N LEU A 61 -15.32 0.96 16.01
CA LEU A 61 -14.25 1.76 16.62
C LEU A 61 -14.78 2.88 17.52
N ASN A 62 -15.97 2.70 18.11
CA ASN A 62 -16.62 3.68 18.98
C ASN A 62 -16.78 5.08 18.32
N GLY A 63 -17.09 5.10 17.02
CA GLY A 63 -17.29 6.34 16.26
C GLY A 63 -16.00 7.01 15.77
N ARG A 64 -14.81 6.47 16.06
CA ARG A 64 -13.57 6.92 15.40
C ARG A 64 -13.68 6.77 13.89
N ALA A 65 -12.98 7.63 13.17
CA ALA A 65 -12.85 7.56 11.72
C ALA A 65 -11.43 7.98 11.33
N PRO A 66 -10.42 7.09 11.49
CA PRO A 66 -9.04 7.42 11.15
C PRO A 66 -8.96 7.76 9.66
N ALA A 67 -8.35 8.92 9.34
CA ALA A 67 -8.23 9.36 7.96
C ALA A 67 -7.37 8.38 7.15
N VAL A 68 -7.79 8.09 5.92
CA VAL A 68 -7.02 7.27 4.97
C VAL A 68 -6.59 8.17 3.82
N GLY A 69 -5.42 7.91 3.23
CA GLY A 69 -4.95 8.76 2.13
C GLY A 69 -4.61 7.98 0.87
N GLN A 70 -4.65 8.71 -0.23
CA GLN A 70 -4.25 8.24 -1.54
C GLN A 70 -3.34 9.27 -2.20
N ALA A 71 -2.29 8.80 -2.88
CA ALA A 71 -1.43 9.69 -3.63
C ALA A 71 -2.20 10.43 -4.74
N ALA A 72 -1.88 11.71 -4.91
CA ALA A 72 -2.36 12.59 -5.97
C ALA A 72 -1.13 13.23 -6.65
N ILE A 73 -0.31 12.40 -7.27
CA ILE A 73 0.94 12.77 -7.97
C ILE A 73 1.29 11.64 -8.95
N LEU A 74 1.96 11.99 -10.05
CA LEU A 74 2.48 10.97 -10.97
C LEU A 74 3.33 9.91 -10.25
N GLY A 75 3.10 8.64 -10.61
CA GLY A 75 3.64 7.47 -9.93
C GLY A 75 2.79 6.96 -8.77
N GLY A 76 1.76 7.71 -8.38
CA GLY A 76 0.81 7.34 -7.34
C GLY A 76 1.50 7.04 -6.01
N GLY A 77 1.02 6.00 -5.31
CA GLY A 77 1.52 5.61 -3.99
C GLY A 77 3.04 5.40 -3.94
N SER A 78 3.65 4.90 -5.01
CA SER A 78 5.10 4.67 -5.06
C SER A 78 5.94 5.95 -4.86
N SER A 79 5.38 7.11 -5.22
CA SER A 79 6.05 8.40 -5.09
C SER A 79 6.03 8.97 -3.67
N ILE A 80 5.21 8.41 -2.76
CA ILE A 80 5.01 8.95 -1.41
C ILE A 80 5.08 7.90 -0.28
N ASN A 81 5.06 6.60 -0.58
CA ASN A 81 5.03 5.51 0.41
C ASN A 81 6.32 5.41 1.26
N ALA A 82 6.34 4.51 2.24
CA ALA A 82 7.54 4.19 3.03
C ALA A 82 8.60 3.32 2.30
N MET A 83 8.50 3.19 0.97
CA MET A 83 9.40 2.44 0.07
C MET A 83 9.56 0.94 0.32
N VAL A 84 8.94 0.37 1.36
CA VAL A 84 9.04 -1.07 1.66
C VAL A 84 8.70 -1.91 0.42
N TYR A 85 9.63 -2.78 0.03
CA TYR A 85 9.47 -3.74 -1.04
C TYR A 85 9.18 -5.11 -0.44
N THR A 86 7.91 -5.50 -0.47
CA THR A 86 7.47 -6.83 -0.08
C THR A 86 6.48 -7.36 -1.10
N ARG A 87 6.54 -8.66 -1.39
CA ARG A 87 5.64 -9.32 -2.36
C ARG A 87 4.42 -9.89 -1.65
N GLY A 88 4.59 -10.49 -0.48
CA GLY A 88 3.54 -11.27 0.17
C GLY A 88 3.94 -12.74 0.19
N GLN A 89 3.01 -13.61 0.57
CA GLN A 89 3.26 -15.05 0.68
C GLN A 89 2.88 -15.74 -0.62
N HIS A 90 3.55 -16.84 -0.96
CA HIS A 90 3.23 -17.63 -2.14
C HIS A 90 1.77 -18.10 -2.10
N GLU A 91 1.32 -18.47 -0.91
CA GLU A 91 -0.01 -18.96 -0.59
C GLU A 91 -1.12 -17.92 -0.81
N ASP A 92 -0.80 -16.62 -0.83
CA ASP A 92 -1.78 -15.58 -1.14
C ASP A 92 -2.20 -15.67 -2.60
N TYR A 93 -1.23 -15.84 -3.50
CA TYR A 93 -1.44 -15.93 -4.93
C TYR A 93 -2.02 -17.28 -5.35
N ASP A 94 -1.54 -18.37 -4.72
CA ASP A 94 -2.15 -19.68 -4.93
C ASP A 94 -3.60 -19.70 -4.43
N HIS A 95 -3.92 -18.91 -3.40
CA HIS A 95 -5.30 -18.70 -2.97
C HIS A 95 -6.11 -17.92 -4.01
N TRP A 96 -5.54 -16.86 -4.60
CA TRP A 96 -6.21 -16.14 -5.69
C TRP A 96 -6.51 -17.07 -6.87
N ASP A 97 -5.56 -17.90 -7.28
CA ASP A 97 -5.75 -18.82 -8.40
C ASP A 97 -6.86 -19.85 -8.13
N ARG A 98 -6.84 -20.46 -6.93
CA ARG A 98 -7.90 -21.38 -6.50
C ARG A 98 -9.26 -20.69 -6.44
N PHE A 99 -9.33 -19.48 -5.90
CA PHE A 99 -10.56 -18.69 -5.82
C PHE A 99 -11.15 -18.40 -7.21
N LEU A 100 -10.29 -18.22 -8.22
CA LEU A 100 -10.69 -17.96 -9.61
C LEU A 100 -10.98 -19.24 -10.43
N GLY A 101 -11.01 -20.41 -9.80
CA GLY A 101 -11.35 -21.68 -10.44
C GLY A 101 -10.16 -22.60 -10.76
N GLY A 102 -8.94 -22.21 -10.42
CA GLY A 102 -7.71 -22.96 -10.69
C GLY A 102 -7.26 -22.84 -12.15
N ASN A 103 -5.96 -22.61 -12.37
CA ASN A 103 -5.38 -22.31 -13.70
C ASN A 103 -5.81 -20.97 -14.33
N SER A 104 -6.20 -20.01 -13.49
CA SER A 104 -6.35 -18.61 -13.89
C SER A 104 -4.99 -17.92 -14.14
N GLY A 105 -3.92 -18.61 -13.74
CA GLY A 105 -2.53 -18.18 -13.78
C GLY A 105 -2.23 -17.10 -12.74
N TRP A 106 -3.04 -16.95 -11.70
CA TRP A 106 -2.75 -16.02 -10.61
C TRP A 106 -1.94 -16.66 -9.49
N ALA A 107 -1.48 -17.91 -9.67
CA ALA A 107 -0.66 -18.62 -8.70
C ALA A 107 0.73 -17.97 -8.59
N PHE A 108 1.45 -18.22 -7.50
CA PHE A 108 2.73 -17.55 -7.27
C PHE A 108 3.73 -17.83 -8.39
N LYS A 109 3.77 -19.07 -8.89
CA LYS A 109 4.64 -19.49 -10.01
C LYS A 109 4.45 -18.64 -11.27
N ASP A 110 3.23 -18.14 -11.50
CA ASP A 110 2.86 -17.38 -12.69
C ASP A 110 3.11 -15.87 -12.48
N LEU A 111 3.09 -15.41 -11.23
CA LEU A 111 3.42 -14.02 -10.88
C LEU A 111 4.91 -13.77 -10.65
N LEU A 112 5.68 -14.80 -10.24
CA LEU A 112 7.11 -14.68 -10.00
C LEU A 112 7.90 -14.10 -11.21
N PRO A 113 7.65 -14.50 -12.47
CA PRO A 113 8.30 -13.89 -13.64
C PRO A 113 8.04 -12.39 -13.75
N HIS A 114 6.85 -11.92 -13.37
CA HIS A 114 6.53 -10.49 -13.37
C HIS A 114 7.26 -9.74 -12.28
N PHE A 115 7.34 -10.28 -11.07
CA PHE A 115 8.15 -9.71 -9.99
C PHE A 115 9.61 -9.57 -10.41
N LYS A 116 10.21 -10.65 -10.95
CA LYS A 116 11.62 -10.68 -11.36
C LYS A 116 11.92 -9.75 -12.54
N SER A 117 11.07 -9.73 -13.56
CA SER A 117 11.33 -8.91 -14.76
C SER A 117 11.26 -7.40 -14.50
N MET A 118 10.54 -6.97 -13.47
CA MET A 118 10.52 -5.57 -13.06
C MET A 118 11.68 -5.21 -12.12
N GLU A 119 12.23 -6.18 -11.40
CA GLU A 119 13.19 -5.96 -10.30
C GLU A 119 14.65 -5.90 -10.76
N TYR A 120 15.38 -4.97 -10.16
CA TYR A 120 16.83 -5.00 -10.02
C TYR A 120 17.18 -5.05 -8.54
N ASN A 121 17.45 -6.25 -8.04
CA ASN A 121 17.82 -6.47 -6.64
C ASN A 121 19.32 -6.26 -6.46
N HIS A 122 19.69 -5.41 -5.50
CA HIS A 122 21.09 -5.11 -5.19
C HIS A 122 21.71 -6.06 -4.15
N GLN A 123 20.92 -6.91 -3.49
CA GLN A 123 21.38 -7.80 -2.42
C GLN A 123 21.39 -9.27 -2.85
N PHE A 124 20.35 -9.73 -3.53
CA PHE A 124 20.12 -11.14 -3.83
C PHE A 124 20.24 -11.42 -5.34
N ARG A 125 20.82 -12.59 -5.65
CA ARG A 125 21.02 -13.09 -7.03
C ARG A 125 20.70 -14.58 -7.09
N ASP A 126 19.43 -14.92 -6.89
CA ASP A 126 18.96 -16.30 -6.83
C ASP A 126 17.72 -16.54 -7.69
N GLN A 127 17.04 -17.67 -7.48
CA GLN A 127 15.85 -18.04 -8.22
C GLN A 127 14.64 -17.13 -7.96
N TRP A 128 14.61 -16.37 -6.87
CA TRP A 128 13.50 -15.52 -6.47
C TRP A 128 13.65 -14.07 -6.95
N HIS A 129 14.87 -13.62 -7.24
CA HIS A 129 15.14 -12.21 -7.54
C HIS A 129 15.54 -11.91 -8.99
N GLY A 130 15.10 -10.76 -9.48
CA GLY A 130 15.53 -10.16 -10.74
C GLY A 130 16.70 -9.21 -10.54
N ILE A 131 17.58 -9.11 -11.54
CA ILE A 131 18.81 -8.28 -11.50
C ILE A 131 18.95 -7.38 -12.73
N GLY A 132 17.86 -7.14 -13.46
CA GLY A 132 17.90 -6.45 -14.76
C GLY A 132 16.66 -5.63 -15.08
N GLY A 133 15.64 -5.66 -14.22
CA GLY A 133 14.46 -4.81 -14.38
C GLY A 133 14.75 -3.34 -14.02
N PRO A 134 13.82 -2.42 -14.31
CA PRO A 134 14.05 -1.00 -14.06
C PRO A 134 13.75 -0.55 -12.62
N LEU A 135 13.10 -1.38 -11.80
CA LEU A 135 12.80 -1.07 -10.40
C LEU A 135 13.94 -1.51 -9.49
N HIS A 136 14.76 -0.56 -9.05
CA HIS A 136 15.82 -0.84 -8.09
C HIS A 136 15.29 -1.14 -6.69
N VAL A 137 15.77 -2.25 -6.12
CA VAL A 137 15.45 -2.74 -4.78
C VAL A 137 16.75 -2.95 -4.00
N SER A 138 16.86 -2.29 -2.86
CA SER A 138 18.06 -2.28 -2.00
C SER A 138 17.70 -2.64 -0.56
N GLY A 139 18.70 -2.96 0.26
CA GLY A 139 18.52 -3.10 1.71
C GLY A 139 18.31 -1.76 2.43
N ALA A 140 18.17 -1.83 3.75
CA ALA A 140 18.16 -0.64 4.61
C ALA A 140 19.44 0.20 4.39
N GLY A 141 19.28 1.50 4.15
CA GLY A 141 20.42 2.41 3.96
C GLY A 141 21.16 2.73 5.27
N SER A 142 20.46 2.65 6.39
CA SER A 142 20.98 2.84 7.75
C SER A 142 20.08 2.10 8.73
N THR A 143 20.66 1.58 9.81
CA THR A 143 19.98 1.00 10.98
C THR A 143 20.37 1.75 12.25
N CYS A 144 19.72 1.44 13.38
CA CYS A 144 20.07 1.95 14.70
C CYS A 144 20.09 0.81 15.74
N GLN A 145 20.57 1.10 16.95
CA GLN A 145 20.70 0.09 18.01
C GLN A 145 19.36 -0.60 18.33
N LEU A 146 18.25 0.13 18.36
CA LEU A 146 16.92 -0.49 18.58
C LEU A 146 16.54 -1.51 17.50
N THR A 147 17.00 -1.32 16.26
CA THR A 147 16.75 -2.27 15.17
C THR A 147 17.43 -3.60 15.47
N GLU A 148 18.70 -3.55 15.86
CA GLU A 148 19.52 -4.73 16.18
C GLU A 148 18.99 -5.42 17.45
N ASP A 149 18.72 -4.63 18.50
CA ASP A 149 18.21 -5.14 19.77
C ASP A 149 16.85 -5.83 19.59
N TYR A 150 15.98 -5.29 18.74
CA TYR A 150 14.69 -5.89 18.39
C TYR A 150 14.86 -7.23 17.67
N ILE A 151 15.72 -7.30 16.65
CA ILE A 151 15.94 -8.54 15.88
C ILE A 151 16.43 -9.63 16.83
N LEU A 152 17.44 -9.34 17.66
CA LEU A 152 17.99 -10.30 18.62
C LEU A 152 16.95 -10.72 19.67
N ALA A 153 16.17 -9.77 20.18
CA ALA A 153 15.12 -10.07 21.15
C ALA A 153 14.07 -11.02 20.57
N VAL A 154 13.56 -10.75 19.37
CA VAL A 154 12.57 -11.63 18.73
C VAL A 154 13.16 -13.00 18.36
N GLN A 155 14.44 -13.08 17.99
CA GLN A 155 15.13 -14.37 17.85
C GLN A 155 15.17 -15.15 19.17
N GLY A 156 15.34 -14.47 20.30
CA GLY A 156 15.26 -15.06 21.64
C GLY A 156 13.89 -15.66 21.97
N LEU A 157 12.82 -15.29 21.25
CA LEU A 157 11.49 -15.88 21.36
C LEU A 157 11.30 -17.10 20.43
N GLY A 158 12.36 -17.58 19.75
CA GLY A 158 12.31 -18.73 18.86
C GLY A 158 11.84 -18.42 17.42
N ILE A 159 11.67 -17.13 17.08
CA ILE A 159 11.41 -16.73 15.70
C ILE A 159 12.73 -16.70 14.93
N PRO A 160 12.86 -17.41 13.79
CA PRO A 160 14.12 -17.48 13.07
C PRO A 160 14.48 -16.12 12.47
N PHE A 161 15.78 -15.85 12.35
CA PHE A 161 16.23 -14.74 11.50
C PHE A 161 15.86 -15.03 10.04
N ASN A 162 15.32 -14.03 9.37
CA ASN A 162 15.04 -14.06 7.95
C ASN A 162 15.74 -12.88 7.28
N SER A 163 16.73 -13.18 6.43
CA SER A 163 17.44 -12.17 5.66
C SER A 163 16.64 -11.67 4.45
N ASP A 164 15.62 -12.42 4.03
CA ASP A 164 14.89 -12.15 2.79
C ASP A 164 13.41 -12.56 2.91
N PHE A 165 12.56 -11.56 3.17
CA PHE A 165 11.11 -11.73 3.22
C PHE A 165 10.45 -11.96 1.86
N ASN A 166 11.20 -11.85 0.75
CA ASN A 166 10.72 -11.99 -0.62
C ASN A 166 11.23 -13.27 -1.33
N GLY A 167 11.97 -14.10 -0.60
CA GLY A 167 12.53 -15.36 -1.07
C GLY A 167 11.65 -16.56 -0.76
N ALA A 168 12.27 -17.69 -0.40
CA ALA A 168 11.58 -18.98 -0.27
C ALA A 168 10.51 -19.03 0.83
N ARG A 169 10.64 -18.22 1.90
CA ARG A 169 9.71 -18.16 3.03
C ARG A 169 9.65 -16.76 3.60
N GLN A 170 8.47 -16.37 4.09
CA GLN A 170 8.29 -15.05 4.71
C GLN A 170 8.51 -15.07 6.24
N ARG A 171 8.20 -16.17 6.92
CA ARG A 171 8.29 -16.26 8.39
C ARG A 171 9.70 -15.94 8.90
N GLY A 172 9.76 -15.11 9.95
CA GLY A 172 10.99 -14.75 10.65
C GLY A 172 11.09 -13.27 11.00
N VAL A 173 12.21 -12.89 11.60
CA VAL A 173 12.55 -11.50 11.95
C VAL A 173 13.81 -11.05 11.23
N GLY A 174 13.86 -9.80 10.81
CA GLY A 174 14.99 -9.26 10.06
C GLY A 174 14.72 -7.87 9.48
N THR A 175 15.67 -7.39 8.67
CA THR A 175 15.54 -6.11 7.96
C THR A 175 14.75 -6.28 6.67
N MET A 176 14.03 -5.22 6.27
CA MET A 176 13.26 -5.22 5.02
C MET A 176 14.09 -4.70 3.84
N GLN A 177 13.58 -4.95 2.63
CA GLN A 177 14.06 -4.33 1.41
C GLN A 177 13.22 -3.11 1.04
N TYR A 178 13.80 -2.20 0.24
CA TYR A 178 13.19 -0.94 -0.13
C TYR A 178 13.39 -0.63 -1.61
N THR A 179 12.42 0.06 -2.22
CA THR A 179 12.56 0.66 -3.55
C THR A 179 13.38 1.95 -3.44
N THR A 180 14.69 1.78 -3.29
CA THR A 180 15.68 2.86 -3.16
C THR A 180 16.89 2.61 -4.04
N LEU A 181 17.52 3.69 -4.49
CA LEU A 181 18.77 3.68 -5.24
C LEU A 181 19.68 4.79 -4.73
N ARG A 182 20.93 4.43 -4.35
CA ARG A 182 21.94 5.38 -3.85
C ARG A 182 21.41 6.30 -2.74
N GLY A 183 20.73 5.72 -1.76
CA GLY A 183 20.19 6.43 -0.60
C GLY A 183 18.94 7.27 -0.87
N ARG A 184 18.36 7.20 -2.07
CA ARG A 184 17.18 7.98 -2.48
C ARG A 184 16.00 7.06 -2.79
N ARG A 185 14.77 7.57 -2.62
CA ARG A 185 13.56 6.92 -3.15
C ARG A 185 13.72 6.59 -4.63
N TRP A 186 13.29 5.39 -5.01
CA TRP A 186 13.13 4.98 -6.41
C TRP A 186 11.68 4.56 -6.64
N ASN A 187 10.88 5.42 -7.28
CA ASN A 187 9.44 5.18 -7.48
C ASN A 187 9.16 4.60 -8.89
N ALA A 188 7.88 4.35 -9.20
CA ALA A 188 7.47 3.80 -10.48
C ALA A 188 7.69 4.74 -11.68
N VAL A 189 7.77 6.06 -11.46
CA VAL A 189 8.14 7.04 -12.50
C VAL A 189 9.61 6.89 -12.85
N ASP A 190 10.46 6.86 -11.83
CA ASP A 190 11.91 6.76 -11.99
C ASP A 190 12.34 5.42 -12.58
N GLY A 191 11.68 4.32 -12.19
CA GLY A 191 11.91 3.01 -12.80
C GLY A 191 11.33 2.92 -14.21
N PHE A 192 10.01 3.04 -14.37
CA PHE A 192 9.35 2.60 -15.60
C PHE A 192 9.17 3.72 -16.63
N LEU A 193 8.78 4.93 -16.19
CA LEU A 193 8.45 6.00 -17.14
C LEU A 193 9.70 6.69 -17.70
N SER A 194 10.80 6.72 -16.94
CA SER A 194 12.09 7.25 -17.41
C SER A 194 12.56 6.56 -18.70
N GLU A 195 12.35 5.24 -18.81
CA GLU A 195 12.71 4.40 -19.96
C GLU A 195 11.93 4.69 -21.24
N ILE A 196 10.74 5.29 -21.14
CA ILE A 196 9.83 5.54 -22.28
C ILE A 196 9.48 7.01 -22.48
N ARG A 197 9.96 7.93 -21.62
CA ARG A 197 9.56 9.34 -21.64
C ARG A 197 9.84 10.03 -22.99
N GLY A 198 10.87 9.60 -23.71
CA GLY A 198 11.23 10.12 -25.04
C GLY A 198 10.65 9.33 -26.21
N ASP A 199 9.85 8.29 -25.96
CA ASP A 199 9.27 7.47 -27.02
C ASP A 199 8.07 8.19 -27.66
N ARG A 200 8.04 8.27 -28.99
CA ARG A 200 6.95 8.92 -29.76
C ARG A 200 5.58 8.28 -29.52
N ASN A 201 5.54 7.03 -29.07
CA ASN A 201 4.31 6.30 -28.80
C ASN A 201 3.77 6.55 -27.38
N PHE A 202 4.47 7.32 -26.54
CA PHE A 202 4.04 7.60 -25.18
C PHE A 202 3.71 9.08 -24.99
N THR A 203 2.50 9.35 -24.53
CA THR A 203 2.06 10.68 -24.12
C THR A 203 1.55 10.64 -22.69
N ILE A 204 1.91 11.66 -21.91
CA ILE A 204 1.48 11.80 -20.53
C ILE A 204 0.90 13.19 -20.30
N GLU A 205 -0.30 13.23 -19.73
CA GLU A 205 -0.94 14.46 -19.27
C GLU A 205 -1.18 14.39 -17.76
N THR A 206 -0.66 15.39 -17.06
CA THR A 206 -0.80 15.53 -15.59
C THR A 206 -1.69 16.70 -15.24
N GLY A 207 -2.17 16.79 -14.01
CA GLY A 207 -3.05 17.88 -13.58
C GLY A 207 -4.42 17.85 -14.24
N CYS A 208 -4.86 16.69 -14.75
CA CYS A 208 -6.15 16.53 -15.41
C CYS A 208 -6.99 15.42 -14.75
N THR A 209 -8.28 15.68 -14.58
CA THR A 209 -9.20 14.75 -13.92
C THR A 209 -10.02 14.03 -14.98
N VAL A 210 -10.02 12.69 -14.95
CA VAL A 210 -10.96 11.87 -15.72
C VAL A 210 -12.34 12.01 -15.08
N SER A 211 -13.33 12.48 -15.85
CA SER A 211 -14.70 12.72 -15.37
C SER A 211 -15.63 11.53 -15.60
N ARG A 212 -15.53 10.88 -16.77
CA ARG A 212 -16.32 9.70 -17.12
C ARG A 212 -15.64 8.85 -18.20
N LEU A 213 -16.02 7.59 -18.23
CA LEU A 213 -15.79 6.66 -19.33
C LEU A 213 -16.84 6.87 -20.42
N LEU A 214 -16.45 6.66 -21.67
CA LEU A 214 -17.33 6.77 -22.84
C LEU A 214 -17.74 5.36 -23.26
N LEU A 215 -19.04 5.09 -23.25
CA LEU A 215 -19.62 3.80 -23.61
C LEU A 215 -20.43 3.91 -24.90
N GLU A 216 -20.15 3.04 -25.87
CA GLU A 216 -20.89 2.93 -27.14
C GLU A 216 -21.14 1.45 -27.43
N GLY A 217 -22.40 1.04 -27.57
CA GLY A 217 -22.75 -0.34 -27.94
C GLY A 217 -22.20 -1.43 -27.01
N GLY A 218 -22.06 -1.16 -25.71
CA GLY A 218 -21.49 -2.11 -24.74
C GLY A 218 -19.96 -2.11 -24.67
N ARG A 219 -19.28 -1.22 -25.40
CA ARG A 219 -17.82 -1.08 -25.39
C ARG A 219 -17.40 0.26 -24.79
N CYS A 220 -16.34 0.25 -23.97
CA CYS A 220 -15.64 1.46 -23.59
C CYS A 220 -14.72 1.92 -24.72
N VAL A 221 -15.00 3.10 -25.26
CA VAL A 221 -14.33 3.64 -26.46
C VAL A 221 -13.39 4.80 -26.13
N GLY A 222 -13.27 5.18 -24.86
CA GLY A 222 -12.46 6.31 -24.45
C GLY A 222 -12.86 6.91 -23.12
N VAL A 223 -12.32 8.10 -22.84
CA VAL A 223 -12.52 8.85 -21.61
C VAL A 223 -12.76 10.33 -21.89
N ALA A 224 -13.60 10.94 -21.07
CA ALA A 224 -13.67 12.40 -20.95
C ALA A 224 -12.82 12.83 -19.75
N TYR A 225 -11.99 13.85 -19.95
CA TYR A 225 -11.09 14.38 -18.92
C TYR A 225 -10.83 15.86 -19.14
N GLY A 226 -10.29 16.56 -18.14
CA GLY A 226 -9.85 17.93 -18.36
C GLY A 226 -9.33 18.65 -17.14
N ARG A 227 -9.19 19.97 -17.26
CA ARG A 227 -8.59 20.84 -16.23
C ARG A 227 -9.48 22.04 -15.99
N ASN A 228 -9.73 22.38 -14.72
CA ASN A 228 -10.45 23.60 -14.33
C ASN A 228 -11.78 23.82 -15.09
N GLY A 229 -12.55 22.75 -15.32
CA GLY A 229 -13.84 22.82 -16.01
C GLY A 229 -13.78 22.70 -17.54
N SER A 230 -12.60 22.63 -18.16
CA SER A 230 -12.51 22.20 -19.55
C SER A 230 -12.79 20.70 -19.65
N GLU A 231 -13.37 20.28 -20.78
CA GLU A 231 -13.55 18.87 -21.12
C GLU A 231 -12.87 18.57 -22.45
N THR A 232 -12.16 17.45 -22.49
CA THR A 232 -11.46 16.89 -23.64
C THR A 232 -11.82 15.42 -23.73
N ILE A 233 -12.00 14.94 -24.95
CA ILE A 233 -12.32 13.53 -25.23
C ILE A 233 -11.08 12.86 -25.84
N ALA A 234 -10.62 11.79 -25.20
CA ALA A 234 -9.65 10.88 -25.78
C ALA A 234 -10.35 9.56 -26.13
N ARG A 235 -10.36 9.21 -27.42
CA ARG A 235 -10.86 7.91 -27.90
C ARG A 235 -9.71 6.91 -28.01
N CYS A 236 -10.03 5.64 -27.79
CA CYS A 236 -9.08 4.54 -27.83
C CYS A 236 -9.58 3.45 -28.78
N ASP A 237 -8.74 3.08 -29.75
CA ASP A 237 -9.01 1.94 -30.64
C ASP A 237 -8.75 0.59 -29.94
N GLY A 238 -7.87 0.60 -28.92
CA GLY A 238 -7.50 -0.56 -28.10
C GLY A 238 -8.40 -0.74 -26.87
N GLU A 239 -7.82 -0.67 -25.67
CA GLU A 239 -8.56 -0.80 -24.41
C GLU A 239 -8.27 0.37 -23.47
N VAL A 240 -9.27 0.79 -22.71
CA VAL A 240 -9.12 1.72 -21.59
C VAL A 240 -8.70 0.94 -20.34
N LEU A 241 -7.56 1.33 -19.75
CA LEU A 241 -7.00 0.67 -18.57
C LEU A 241 -7.16 1.57 -17.34
N MET A 242 -8.09 1.21 -16.45
CA MET A 242 -8.30 1.90 -15.19
C MET A 242 -7.17 1.61 -14.21
N ALA A 243 -6.55 2.67 -13.71
CA ALA A 243 -5.45 2.60 -12.76
C ALA A 243 -5.52 3.73 -11.72
N ALA A 244 -6.73 4.14 -11.35
CA ALA A 244 -7.00 5.24 -10.44
C ALA A 244 -6.92 4.83 -8.96
N GLY A 245 -6.64 3.55 -8.66
CA GLY A 245 -6.46 3.01 -7.32
C GLY A 245 -7.77 2.75 -6.58
N THR A 246 -7.65 2.09 -5.42
CA THR A 246 -8.76 1.45 -4.71
C THR A 246 -9.93 2.38 -4.37
N TYR A 247 -9.70 3.66 -4.08
CA TYR A 247 -10.81 4.59 -3.79
C TYR A 247 -11.39 5.25 -5.04
N ASN A 248 -10.55 5.60 -6.03
CA ASN A 248 -10.98 6.41 -7.16
C ASN A 248 -11.40 5.59 -8.39
N THR A 249 -10.90 4.37 -8.58
CA THR A 249 -11.38 3.47 -9.65
C THR A 249 -12.88 3.16 -9.53
N PRO A 250 -13.41 2.64 -8.41
CA PRO A 250 -14.85 2.40 -8.29
C PRO A 250 -15.68 3.69 -8.40
N LYS A 251 -15.15 4.82 -7.90
CA LYS A 251 -15.79 6.14 -8.07
C LYS A 251 -15.95 6.50 -9.54
N ILE A 252 -14.90 6.36 -10.35
CA ILE A 252 -14.96 6.70 -11.78
C ILE A 252 -15.91 5.74 -12.52
N LEU A 253 -15.89 4.45 -12.20
CA LEU A 253 -16.87 3.49 -12.75
C LEU A 253 -18.30 3.93 -12.43
N MET A 254 -18.61 4.21 -11.17
CA MET A 254 -19.94 4.64 -10.75
C MET A 254 -20.36 5.97 -11.41
N LEU A 255 -19.49 6.99 -11.46
CA LEU A 255 -19.78 8.25 -12.16
C LEU A 255 -20.00 8.06 -13.67
N SER A 256 -19.50 6.97 -14.24
CA SER A 256 -19.70 6.59 -15.64
C SER A 256 -20.95 5.73 -15.85
N GLY A 257 -21.79 5.56 -14.82
CA GLY A 257 -23.00 4.74 -14.89
C GLY A 257 -22.75 3.23 -14.77
N ILE A 258 -21.56 2.81 -14.30
CA ILE A 258 -21.18 1.41 -14.11
C ILE A 258 -21.13 1.11 -12.61
N GLY A 259 -22.11 0.38 -12.08
CA GLY A 259 -22.15 0.09 -10.64
C GLY A 259 -23.51 -0.37 -10.12
N PRO A 260 -23.75 -0.29 -8.79
CA PRO A 260 -25.02 -0.71 -8.18
C PRO A 260 -26.16 0.24 -8.54
N SER A 261 -27.16 -0.25 -9.28
CA SER A 261 -28.22 0.58 -9.88
C SER A 261 -28.96 1.47 -8.87
N ALA A 262 -29.30 0.94 -7.70
CA ALA A 262 -29.98 1.70 -6.65
C ALA A 262 -29.13 2.88 -6.15
N HIS A 263 -27.85 2.64 -5.86
CA HIS A 263 -26.92 3.68 -5.43
C HIS A 263 -26.70 4.75 -6.52
N LEU A 264 -26.57 4.34 -7.78
CA LEU A 264 -26.43 5.28 -8.89
C LEU A 264 -27.66 6.18 -9.02
N GLN A 265 -28.86 5.61 -8.92
CA GLN A 265 -30.12 6.35 -8.95
C GLN A 265 -30.23 7.36 -7.80
N GLU A 266 -29.88 6.95 -6.57
CA GLU A 266 -29.84 7.84 -5.39
C GLU A 266 -28.92 9.05 -5.60
N MET A 267 -27.84 8.87 -6.35
CA MET A 267 -26.86 9.91 -6.65
C MET A 267 -27.21 10.74 -7.89
N GLY A 268 -28.33 10.45 -8.56
CA GLY A 268 -28.73 11.11 -9.80
C GLY A 268 -27.88 10.72 -11.02
N VAL A 269 -27.20 9.57 -10.97
CA VAL A 269 -26.40 9.03 -12.08
C VAL A 269 -27.22 7.97 -12.81
N ARG A 270 -27.32 8.10 -14.14
CA ARG A 270 -27.98 7.08 -14.96
C ARG A 270 -27.16 5.80 -14.97
N THR A 271 -27.78 4.69 -14.58
CA THR A 271 -27.21 3.35 -14.77
C THR A 271 -27.13 3.03 -16.26
N LEU A 272 -25.92 2.76 -16.74
CA LEU A 272 -25.64 2.27 -18.09
C LEU A 272 -25.28 0.78 -18.06
N HIS A 273 -24.63 0.32 -16.99
CA HIS A 273 -24.25 -1.07 -16.80
C HIS A 273 -24.31 -1.44 -15.32
N GLN A 274 -25.15 -2.42 -14.97
CA GLN A 274 -25.30 -2.84 -13.58
C GLN A 274 -24.17 -3.78 -13.17
N LEU A 275 -23.39 -3.38 -12.17
CA LEU A 275 -22.38 -4.22 -11.51
C LEU A 275 -22.40 -3.95 -10.01
N ASN A 276 -23.10 -4.81 -9.25
CA ASN A 276 -23.34 -4.59 -7.82
C ASN A 276 -22.07 -4.65 -6.97
N GLY A 277 -21.01 -5.30 -7.44
CA GLY A 277 -19.73 -5.39 -6.74
C GLY A 277 -18.86 -4.13 -6.79
N VAL A 278 -19.18 -3.13 -7.62
CA VAL A 278 -18.36 -1.91 -7.74
C VAL A 278 -18.42 -1.11 -6.44
N GLY A 279 -17.25 -0.94 -5.82
CA GLY A 279 -17.10 -0.25 -4.54
C GLY A 279 -17.20 -1.17 -3.32
N GLU A 280 -17.57 -2.44 -3.49
CA GLU A 280 -17.68 -3.42 -2.40
C GLU A 280 -16.34 -4.11 -2.11
N ASN A 281 -16.25 -4.90 -1.04
CA ASN A 281 -15.04 -5.69 -0.71
C ASN A 281 -13.77 -4.82 -0.51
N LEU A 282 -13.91 -3.60 0.00
CA LEU A 282 -12.74 -2.83 0.45
C LEU A 282 -12.04 -3.63 1.56
N GLN A 283 -10.77 -3.90 1.34
CA GLN A 283 -9.87 -4.54 2.29
C GLN A 283 -8.68 -3.62 2.51
N ASP A 284 -8.20 -3.54 3.74
CA ASP A 284 -6.96 -2.85 4.06
C ASP A 284 -6.30 -3.53 5.25
N HIS A 285 -4.97 -3.57 5.21
CA HIS A 285 -4.20 -3.93 6.39
C HIS A 285 -4.41 -2.86 7.45
N HIS A 286 -4.75 -3.30 8.65
CA HIS A 286 -4.79 -2.44 9.81
C HIS A 286 -3.77 -2.91 10.84
N GLU A 287 -3.39 -1.99 11.72
CA GLU A 287 -2.41 -2.26 12.76
C GLU A 287 -2.75 -1.59 14.08
N VAL A 288 -2.27 -2.19 15.17
CA VAL A 288 -2.42 -1.69 16.53
C VAL A 288 -1.03 -1.57 17.20
N PRO A 289 -0.70 -0.40 17.78
CA PRO A 289 0.63 -0.15 18.36
C PRO A 289 0.75 -0.63 19.82
N VAL A 290 1.89 -1.22 20.17
CA VAL A 290 2.46 -1.17 21.53
C VAL A 290 3.61 -0.17 21.53
N VAL A 291 3.56 0.81 22.42
CA VAL A 291 4.56 1.89 22.49
C VAL A 291 5.27 1.84 23.83
N ALA A 292 6.60 1.94 23.80
CA ALA A 292 7.43 2.01 24.98
C ALA A 292 8.43 3.15 24.91
N ALA A 293 8.68 3.79 26.05
CA ALA A 293 9.78 4.73 26.23
C ALA A 293 11.09 3.96 26.44
N THR A 294 12.20 4.47 25.91
CA THR A 294 13.53 3.93 26.20
C THR A 294 14.23 4.70 27.32
N ASN A 295 15.16 4.04 28.01
CA ASN A 295 15.99 4.65 29.07
C ASN A 295 17.20 5.43 28.52
N GLY A 296 17.25 5.65 27.21
CA GLY A 296 18.33 6.35 26.52
C GLY A 296 18.08 6.51 25.02
N HIS A 297 19.02 7.15 24.34
CA HIS A 297 18.97 7.45 22.91
C HIS A 297 19.49 6.29 22.07
N TYR A 298 18.60 5.38 21.67
CA TYR A 298 18.95 4.19 20.87
C TYR A 298 18.30 4.17 19.48
N GLY A 299 17.39 5.11 19.20
CA GLY A 299 16.64 5.23 17.96
C GLY A 299 16.86 6.57 17.26
N TYR A 300 15.87 7.03 16.50
CA TYR A 300 15.98 8.21 15.63
C TYR A 300 15.40 9.49 16.22
N TYR A 301 14.86 9.46 17.44
CA TYR A 301 14.23 10.64 18.03
C TYR A 301 15.23 11.80 18.16
N GLY A 302 14.88 12.95 17.57
CA GLY A 302 15.70 14.15 17.59
C GLY A 302 16.86 14.18 16.58
N GLU A 303 17.06 13.14 15.76
CA GLU A 303 18.07 13.13 14.69
C GLU A 303 17.80 14.16 13.57
N ASP A 304 16.58 14.69 13.53
CA ASP A 304 16.13 15.71 12.60
C ASP A 304 16.11 17.13 13.20
N LYS A 305 16.73 17.34 14.37
CA LYS A 305 16.79 18.65 15.06
C LYS A 305 18.22 19.16 15.24
N GLY A 306 18.36 20.50 15.26
CA GLY A 306 19.59 21.20 15.64
C GLY A 306 20.84 20.75 14.88
N TRP A 307 21.96 20.61 15.61
CA TRP A 307 23.24 20.20 15.04
C TRP A 307 23.21 18.80 14.42
N LYS A 308 22.46 17.86 15.00
CA LYS A 308 22.29 16.50 14.45
C LYS A 308 21.70 16.54 13.05
N ALA A 309 20.65 17.36 12.84
CA ALA A 309 20.04 17.54 11.52
C ALA A 309 21.04 18.06 10.48
N ILE A 310 21.85 19.05 10.86
CA ILE A 310 22.87 19.64 9.98
C ILE A 310 23.92 18.59 9.61
N ARG A 311 24.47 17.89 10.62
CA ARG A 311 25.45 16.82 10.41
C ARG A 311 24.91 15.70 9.52
N ASN A 312 23.71 15.21 9.83
CA ASN A 312 23.07 14.12 9.08
C ASN A 312 22.74 14.55 7.65
N GLY A 313 22.30 15.80 7.45
CA GLY A 313 22.06 16.39 6.14
C GLY A 313 23.34 16.53 5.31
N LEU A 314 24.43 17.01 5.89
CA LEU A 314 25.73 17.11 5.22
C LEU A 314 26.29 15.73 4.85
N GLN A 315 26.22 14.75 5.75
CA GLN A 315 26.64 13.37 5.46
C GLN A 315 25.86 12.80 4.27
N TYR A 316 24.54 13.01 4.24
CA TYR A 316 23.69 12.56 3.14
C TYR A 316 24.01 13.27 1.82
N LEU A 317 24.19 14.58 1.82
CA LEU A 317 24.48 15.34 0.60
C LEU A 317 25.86 15.02 0.02
N LEU A 318 26.87 14.83 0.87
CA LEU A 318 28.24 14.59 0.44
C LEU A 318 28.52 13.13 0.09
N PHE A 319 27.91 12.18 0.82
CA PHE A 319 28.27 10.76 0.73
C PHE A 319 27.10 9.84 0.38
N GLY A 320 25.86 10.32 0.40
CA GLY A 320 24.68 9.48 0.18
C GLY A 320 24.48 8.41 1.27
N THR A 321 24.96 8.66 2.49
CA THR A 321 24.90 7.73 3.64
C THR A 321 24.30 8.38 4.88
N GLY A 322 24.12 7.59 5.95
CA GLY A 322 23.71 8.07 7.26
C GLY A 322 22.19 8.01 7.49
N PRO A 323 21.71 8.53 8.63
CA PRO A 323 20.33 8.36 9.08
C PRO A 323 19.25 8.85 8.10
N VAL A 324 19.58 9.79 7.21
CA VAL A 324 18.65 10.29 6.17
C VAL A 324 18.23 9.19 5.18
N THR A 325 19.07 8.16 5.02
CA THR A 325 18.81 7.01 4.13
C THR A 325 17.95 5.92 4.76
N SER A 326 17.66 6.00 6.06
CA SER A 326 16.71 5.12 6.75
C SER A 326 15.28 5.53 6.42
N VAL A 327 14.35 4.56 6.40
CA VAL A 327 12.91 4.83 6.23
C VAL A 327 12.16 5.06 7.55
N GLY A 328 12.86 4.91 8.69
CA GLY A 328 12.32 4.97 10.06
C GLY A 328 11.62 3.69 10.52
N VAL A 329 11.74 2.60 9.77
CA VAL A 329 11.15 1.29 10.02
C VAL A 329 11.96 0.21 9.29
N GLU A 330 13.11 -0.13 9.86
CA GLU A 330 14.14 -0.96 9.22
C GLU A 330 13.84 -2.46 9.32
N ALA A 331 13.26 -2.87 10.45
CA ALA A 331 13.03 -4.26 10.80
C ALA A 331 11.55 -4.56 11.04
N CYS A 332 11.19 -5.81 10.77
CA CYS A 332 9.89 -6.36 11.11
C CYS A 332 9.98 -7.85 11.43
N THR A 333 8.91 -8.39 11.99
CA THR A 333 8.72 -9.82 12.19
C THR A 333 7.47 -10.27 11.46
N TYR A 334 7.57 -11.33 10.67
CA TYR A 334 6.43 -12.09 10.19
C TYR A 334 6.29 -13.36 11.01
N MET A 335 5.19 -13.46 11.76
CA MET A 335 4.89 -14.63 12.59
C MET A 335 3.38 -14.86 12.67
N ASP A 336 3.00 -16.04 13.14
CA ASP A 336 1.64 -16.38 13.48
C ASP A 336 1.56 -16.62 14.99
N PRO A 337 0.73 -15.87 15.74
CA PRO A 337 0.64 -16.04 17.20
C PRO A 337 0.15 -17.42 17.64
N ASP A 338 -0.52 -18.17 16.76
CA ASP A 338 -1.01 -19.53 17.02
C ASP A 338 0.02 -20.61 16.64
N GLY A 339 1.24 -20.20 16.25
CA GLY A 339 2.36 -21.11 15.98
C GLY A 339 2.38 -21.68 14.56
N SER A 340 1.53 -21.21 13.66
CA SER A 340 1.57 -21.62 12.24
C SER A 340 2.85 -21.13 11.54
N GLU A 341 3.34 -21.92 10.58
CA GLU A 341 4.43 -21.49 9.70
C GLU A 341 4.01 -20.40 8.70
N ARG A 342 2.70 -20.19 8.51
CA ARG A 342 2.14 -19.14 7.63
C ARG A 342 1.83 -17.88 8.46
N PRO A 343 2.65 -16.82 8.41
CA PRO A 343 2.47 -15.63 9.24
C PRO A 343 1.11 -14.98 9.04
N SER A 344 0.42 -14.62 10.12
CA SER A 344 -0.82 -13.82 10.09
C SER A 344 -0.62 -12.38 10.57
N ILE A 345 0.48 -12.13 11.28
CA ILE A 345 0.87 -10.82 11.80
C ILE A 345 2.22 -10.41 11.22
N LYS A 346 2.30 -9.14 10.83
CA LYS A 346 3.55 -8.43 10.63
C LYS A 346 3.75 -7.42 11.76
N LEU A 347 4.76 -7.64 12.58
CA LEU A 347 5.13 -6.72 13.65
C LEU A 347 6.20 -5.76 13.14
N TYR A 348 5.87 -4.50 12.90
CA TYR A 348 6.86 -3.47 12.53
C TYR A 348 7.59 -2.97 13.76
N CYS A 349 8.91 -2.80 13.68
CA CYS A 349 9.69 -2.10 14.70
C CYS A 349 10.02 -0.68 14.22
N VAL A 350 9.44 0.32 14.86
CA VAL A 350 9.69 1.74 14.61
C VAL A 350 10.56 2.29 15.77
N PRO A 351 11.83 2.67 15.53
CA PRO A 351 12.75 3.19 16.56
C PRO A 351 12.44 4.62 17.06
N SER A 352 11.18 4.91 17.32
CA SER A 352 10.69 6.14 17.95
C SER A 352 9.29 5.95 18.54
N VAL A 353 8.87 6.87 19.41
CA VAL A 353 7.46 7.00 19.80
C VAL A 353 6.66 7.56 18.61
N TYR A 354 5.85 6.70 17.99
CA TYR A 354 5.03 7.02 16.82
C TYR A 354 3.56 6.67 17.06
N LEU A 355 2.70 7.68 17.04
CA LEU A 355 1.25 7.52 17.14
C LEU A 355 0.56 8.43 16.15
N ASP A 356 -0.61 7.99 15.69
CA ASP A 356 -1.46 8.79 14.82
C ASP A 356 -2.01 10.02 15.56
N GLY A 357 -2.28 11.08 14.80
CA GLY A 357 -2.65 12.38 15.37
C GLY A 357 -3.97 12.39 16.14
N ASP A 358 -4.83 11.39 15.98
CA ASP A 358 -6.06 11.21 16.74
C ASP A 358 -5.82 10.57 18.12
N ILE A 359 -4.63 10.00 18.36
CA ILE A 359 -4.24 9.44 19.66
C ILE A 359 -3.52 10.50 20.49
N LYS A 360 -4.23 11.00 21.50
CA LYS A 360 -3.70 12.01 22.45
C LYS A 360 -3.11 11.36 23.70
N GLY A 361 -2.33 12.14 24.46
CA GLY A 361 -1.86 11.78 25.80
C GLY A 361 -0.50 11.08 25.87
N VAL A 362 0.21 10.94 24.75
CA VAL A 362 1.58 10.40 24.71
C VAL A 362 2.52 11.45 24.12
N THR A 363 3.53 11.84 24.89
CA THR A 363 4.53 12.81 24.46
C THR A 363 5.56 12.16 23.55
N ARG A 364 5.99 12.88 22.50
CA ARG A 364 7.11 12.41 21.66
C ARG A 364 8.40 12.45 22.46
N GLN A 365 9.09 11.32 22.50
CA GLN A 365 10.36 11.13 23.20
C GLN A 365 11.10 9.92 22.61
N ASP A 366 12.30 9.61 23.13
CA ASP A 366 12.98 8.37 22.84
C ASP A 366 12.14 7.16 23.24
N GLY A 367 12.03 6.22 22.32
CA GLY A 367 11.17 5.06 22.48
C GLY A 367 11.18 4.15 21.26
N VAL A 368 10.38 3.11 21.36
CA VAL A 368 10.11 2.14 20.29
C VAL A 368 8.60 1.95 20.18
N THR A 369 8.13 1.87 18.95
CA THR A 369 6.74 1.50 18.64
C THR A 369 6.74 0.19 17.87
N LEU A 370 6.04 -0.81 18.40
CA LEU A 370 5.82 -2.09 17.75
C LEU A 370 4.38 -2.13 17.22
N ASN A 371 4.20 -2.04 15.91
CA ASN A 371 2.86 -2.09 15.30
C ASN A 371 2.53 -3.51 14.87
N ALA A 372 1.56 -4.14 15.54
CA ALA A 372 1.03 -5.44 15.13
C ALA A 372 0.06 -5.21 13.97
N CYS A 373 0.43 -5.64 12.76
CA CYS A 373 -0.38 -5.48 11.57
C CYS A 373 -0.99 -6.82 11.16
N LEU A 374 -2.33 -6.87 11.07
CA LEU A 374 -3.07 -8.03 10.60
C LEU A 374 -2.97 -8.17 9.08
N LEU A 375 -2.39 -9.27 8.60
CA LEU A 375 -2.06 -9.48 7.18
C LEU A 375 -3.22 -9.99 6.33
N ARG A 376 -4.23 -10.62 6.93
CA ARG A 376 -5.37 -11.20 6.22
C ARG A 376 -6.68 -10.90 6.96
N PRO A 377 -7.06 -9.61 7.06
CA PRO A 377 -8.29 -9.22 7.75
C PRO A 377 -9.52 -9.79 7.03
N LYS A 378 -10.52 -10.20 7.80
CA LYS A 378 -11.80 -10.72 7.31
C LYS A 378 -12.85 -9.62 7.13
N SER A 379 -12.75 -8.53 7.89
CA SER A 379 -13.63 -7.38 7.76
C SER A 379 -13.61 -6.83 6.32
N ARG A 380 -14.77 -6.39 5.84
CA ARG A 380 -14.95 -5.80 4.50
C ARG A 380 -15.67 -4.48 4.60
N GLY A 381 -15.11 -3.48 3.93
CA GLY A 381 -15.65 -2.14 3.82
C GLY A 381 -16.24 -1.85 2.44
N THR A 382 -16.59 -0.58 2.21
CA THR A 382 -17.14 -0.09 0.95
C THR A 382 -16.58 1.28 0.55
N VAL A 383 -16.68 1.57 -0.74
CA VAL A 383 -16.43 2.89 -1.35
C VAL A 383 -17.64 3.25 -2.18
N ARG A 384 -18.33 4.34 -1.81
CA ARG A 384 -19.55 4.80 -2.48
C ARG A 384 -19.38 6.22 -3.00
N LEU A 385 -20.18 6.60 -4.00
CA LEU A 385 -20.26 8.01 -4.40
C LEU A 385 -20.83 8.85 -3.25
N ARG A 386 -20.31 10.07 -3.12
CA ARG A 386 -20.90 11.10 -2.27
C ARG A 386 -21.97 11.92 -3.00
N SER A 387 -21.76 12.13 -4.30
CA SER A 387 -22.61 12.87 -5.21
C SER A 387 -22.21 12.52 -6.66
N ALA A 388 -22.93 13.07 -7.64
CA ALA A 388 -22.54 13.01 -9.06
C ALA A 388 -21.39 13.98 -9.44
N ASN A 389 -20.88 14.80 -8.51
CA ASN A 389 -19.79 15.73 -8.79
C ASN A 389 -18.44 14.99 -8.78
N VAL A 390 -17.73 15.05 -9.91
CA VAL A 390 -16.39 14.44 -10.06
C VAL A 390 -15.37 14.94 -9.03
N MET A 391 -15.51 16.18 -8.54
CA MET A 391 -14.57 16.77 -7.58
C MET A 391 -14.83 16.32 -6.14
N ASP A 392 -16.01 15.76 -5.86
CA ASP A 392 -16.34 15.29 -4.51
C ASP A 392 -15.61 14.00 -4.19
N LYS A 393 -14.98 13.92 -3.02
CA LYS A 393 -14.32 12.69 -2.56
C LYS A 393 -15.35 11.59 -2.32
N PRO A 394 -15.03 10.32 -2.63
CA PRO A 394 -15.93 9.22 -2.34
C PRO A 394 -16.17 9.10 -0.83
N VAL A 395 -17.28 8.46 -0.46
CA VAL A 395 -17.55 8.00 0.90
C VAL A 395 -16.79 6.70 1.09
N VAL A 396 -15.93 6.65 2.12
CA VAL A 396 -15.15 5.46 2.46
C VAL A 396 -15.65 4.92 3.79
N ASP A 397 -15.95 3.63 3.83
CA ASP A 397 -16.19 2.88 5.07
C ASP A 397 -15.21 1.72 5.11
N ASN A 398 -14.23 1.74 6.02
CA ASN A 398 -13.25 0.66 6.11
C ASN A 398 -13.81 -0.56 6.85
N ASN A 399 -14.77 -0.32 7.73
CA ASN A 399 -15.42 -1.32 8.57
C ASN A 399 -14.40 -2.17 9.39
N TYR A 400 -13.34 -1.54 9.90
CA TYR A 400 -12.30 -2.24 10.67
C TYR A 400 -12.86 -2.92 11.92
N LEU A 401 -12.39 -4.13 12.21
CA LEU A 401 -12.79 -4.94 13.38
C LEU A 401 -14.29 -5.30 13.40
N ALA A 402 -14.94 -5.33 12.24
CA ALA A 402 -16.31 -5.83 12.11
C ALA A 402 -16.41 -7.33 12.37
N GLU A 403 -15.42 -8.07 11.89
CA GLU A 403 -15.30 -9.51 12.10
C GLU A 403 -14.62 -9.80 13.46
N PRO A 404 -15.24 -10.59 14.35
CA PRO A 404 -14.68 -10.87 15.68
C PRO A 404 -13.29 -11.51 15.65
N ASP A 405 -12.98 -12.28 14.61
CA ASP A 405 -11.69 -12.95 14.47
C ASP A 405 -10.53 -11.98 14.19
N ASP A 406 -10.80 -10.85 13.54
CA ASP A 406 -9.79 -9.81 13.33
C ASP A 406 -9.33 -9.25 14.67
N LEU A 407 -10.29 -8.92 15.55
CA LEU A 407 -10.01 -8.41 16.89
C LEU A 407 -9.25 -9.44 17.74
N LYS A 408 -9.65 -10.72 17.69
CA LYS A 408 -8.95 -11.79 18.41
C LYS A 408 -7.49 -11.90 17.96
N MET A 409 -7.24 -11.86 16.65
CA MET A 409 -5.88 -11.98 16.11
C MET A 409 -5.03 -10.74 16.46
N GLU A 410 -5.60 -9.54 16.40
CA GLU A 410 -4.94 -8.31 16.85
C GLU A 410 -4.52 -8.38 18.33
N ILE A 411 -5.40 -8.86 19.21
CA ILE A 411 -5.07 -9.04 20.64
C ILE A 411 -3.89 -10.00 20.81
N LYS A 412 -3.83 -11.09 20.05
CA LYS A 412 -2.68 -12.02 20.08
C LYS A 412 -1.40 -11.35 19.56
N GLY A 413 -1.50 -10.56 18.50
CA GLY A 413 -0.39 -9.74 17.99
C GLY A 413 0.15 -8.75 19.03
N LEU A 414 -0.72 -8.08 19.78
CA LEU A 414 -0.34 -7.20 20.89
C LEU A 414 0.37 -7.93 22.03
N ARG A 415 -0.10 -9.13 22.38
CA ARG A 415 0.55 -9.97 23.40
C ARG A 415 1.97 -10.33 22.98
N PHE A 416 2.15 -10.78 21.74
CA PHE A 416 3.48 -11.06 21.19
C PHE A 416 4.38 -9.80 21.15
N ALA A 417 3.84 -8.64 20.78
CA ALA A 417 4.60 -7.39 20.80
C ALA A 417 5.13 -7.04 22.21
N ARG A 418 4.33 -7.29 23.25
CA ARG A 418 4.76 -7.12 24.65
C ARG A 418 5.81 -8.14 25.08
N GLU A 419 5.71 -9.38 24.62
CA GLU A 419 6.75 -10.39 24.85
C GLU A 419 8.07 -9.94 24.22
N ALA A 420 8.05 -9.44 22.99
CA ALA A 420 9.25 -8.90 22.32
C ALA A 420 9.88 -7.74 23.11
N LEU A 421 9.08 -6.80 23.64
CA LEU A 421 9.60 -5.71 24.49
C LEU A 421 10.23 -6.18 25.80
N ARG A 422 9.83 -7.34 26.31
CA ARG A 422 10.32 -7.93 27.57
C ARG A 422 11.51 -8.88 27.37
N GLN A 423 11.88 -9.16 26.12
CA GLN A 423 12.98 -10.04 25.78
C GLN A 423 14.30 -9.26 25.61
N GLN A 424 15.41 -9.82 26.12
CA GLN A 424 16.73 -9.23 25.97
C GLN A 424 17.26 -9.39 24.53
N PRO A 425 18.04 -8.43 24.00
CA PRO A 425 18.56 -7.23 24.68
C PRO A 425 17.58 -6.03 24.70
N LEU A 426 16.47 -6.08 23.95
CA LEU A 426 15.52 -4.97 23.84
C LEU A 426 14.98 -4.53 25.20
N ALA A 427 14.64 -5.48 26.07
CA ALA A 427 14.17 -5.20 27.42
C ALA A 427 15.12 -4.33 28.26
N GLY A 428 16.44 -4.48 28.07
CA GLY A 428 17.44 -3.63 28.74
C GLY A 428 17.40 -2.16 28.31
N ARG A 429 16.73 -1.83 27.21
CA ARG A 429 16.54 -0.47 26.69
C ARG A 429 15.24 0.16 27.13
N ILE A 430 14.26 -0.62 27.56
CA ILE A 430 12.92 -0.14 27.88
C ILE A 430 12.88 0.49 29.26
N ALA A 431 12.41 1.74 29.34
CA ALA A 431 12.11 2.41 30.61
C ALA A 431 10.70 2.09 31.10
N ALA A 432 9.70 2.18 30.21
CA ALA A 432 8.30 1.89 30.53
C ALA A 432 7.47 1.66 29.26
N GLU A 433 6.45 0.81 29.36
CA GLU A 433 5.37 0.73 28.36
C GLU A 433 4.44 1.95 28.53
N LEU A 434 4.23 2.71 27.45
CA LEU A 434 3.40 3.91 27.42
C LEU A 434 1.94 3.57 27.10
N ILE A 435 1.71 2.85 26.00
CA ILE A 435 0.39 2.33 25.63
C ILE A 435 0.50 0.90 25.08
N PRO A 436 -0.44 -0.02 25.37
CA PRO A 436 -1.64 0.16 26.21
C PRO A 436 -1.35 0.52 27.67
N GLY A 437 -0.14 0.25 28.14
CA GLY A 437 0.28 0.46 29.52
C GLY A 437 0.24 -0.88 30.27
N LYS A 438 1.16 -1.06 31.21
CA LYS A 438 1.40 -2.34 31.89
C LYS A 438 0.16 -2.93 32.60
N ASP A 439 -0.78 -2.07 33.01
CA ASP A 439 -1.96 -2.46 33.81
C ASP A 439 -3.10 -3.03 32.95
N VAL A 440 -3.09 -2.77 31.63
CA VAL A 440 -4.09 -3.30 30.69
C VAL A 440 -3.66 -4.73 30.29
N THR A 441 -4.24 -5.76 30.91
CA THR A 441 -3.76 -7.17 30.74
C THR A 441 -4.83 -8.15 30.27
N ASP A 442 -6.10 -7.86 30.55
CA ASP A 442 -7.25 -8.67 30.14
C ASP A 442 -7.65 -8.42 28.68
N ASP A 443 -8.47 -9.32 28.14
CA ASP A 443 -8.91 -9.25 26.74
C ASP A 443 -9.83 -8.04 26.48
N GLU A 444 -10.62 -7.62 27.47
CA GLU A 444 -11.50 -6.46 27.34
C GLU A 444 -10.71 -5.16 27.22
N GLY A 445 -9.71 -4.96 28.08
CA GLY A 445 -8.83 -3.80 28.04
C GLY A 445 -7.98 -3.77 26.77
N LEU A 446 -7.47 -4.92 26.32
CA LEU A 446 -6.77 -5.01 25.03
C LEU A 446 -7.71 -4.74 23.85
N ALA A 447 -8.95 -5.23 23.89
CA ALA A 447 -9.94 -4.93 22.86
C ALA A 447 -10.30 -3.44 22.81
N ALA A 448 -10.46 -2.80 23.98
CA ALA A 448 -10.67 -1.36 24.08
C ALA A 448 -9.47 -0.59 23.51
N HIS A 449 -8.25 -1.05 23.78
CA HIS A 449 -7.04 -0.51 23.19
C HIS A 449 -7.07 -0.62 21.65
N CYS A 450 -7.32 -1.81 21.09
CA CYS A 450 -7.44 -2.01 19.63
C CYS A 450 -8.42 -1.01 19.01
N ARG A 451 -9.65 -0.90 19.54
CA ARG A 451 -10.65 0.05 19.01
C ARG A 451 -10.18 1.50 19.10
N ARG A 452 -9.44 1.83 20.17
CA ARG A 452 -8.92 3.19 20.40
C ARG A 452 -7.75 3.54 19.49
N THR A 453 -6.93 2.59 19.04
CA THR A 453 -5.66 2.88 18.35
C THR A 453 -5.52 2.28 16.97
N VAL A 454 -6.41 1.39 16.53
CA VAL A 454 -6.35 0.80 15.19
C VAL A 454 -6.32 1.87 14.11
N LYS A 455 -5.51 1.62 13.08
CA LYS A 455 -5.31 2.51 11.94
C LYS A 455 -4.98 1.73 10.67
N THR A 456 -5.09 2.42 9.54
CA THR A 456 -4.68 1.91 8.24
C THR A 456 -3.16 1.76 8.14
N ASN A 457 -2.70 0.72 7.45
CA ASN A 457 -1.33 0.59 6.97
C ASN A 457 -1.20 1.01 5.48
N TRP A 458 -2.19 1.72 4.96
CA TRP A 458 -2.24 2.35 3.64
C TRP A 458 -2.15 1.34 2.48
N HIS A 459 -2.80 0.18 2.66
CA HIS A 459 -2.82 -0.93 1.71
C HIS A 459 -4.23 -1.29 1.22
N PRO A 460 -5.07 -0.30 0.80
CA PRO A 460 -6.43 -0.60 0.39
C PRO A 460 -6.44 -1.39 -0.93
N VAL A 461 -7.27 -2.44 -1.02
CA VAL A 461 -7.49 -3.26 -2.22
C VAL A 461 -8.97 -3.64 -2.39
N GLY A 462 -9.32 -4.27 -3.52
CA GLY A 462 -10.51 -5.12 -3.64
C GLY A 462 -11.84 -4.48 -4.04
N THR A 463 -11.89 -3.16 -4.20
CA THR A 463 -13.12 -2.41 -4.55
C THR A 463 -13.66 -2.63 -5.95
N CYS A 464 -12.91 -3.31 -6.81
CA CYS A 464 -13.31 -3.75 -8.14
C CYS A 464 -12.78 -5.17 -8.36
N ARG A 465 -12.98 -6.07 -7.39
CA ARG A 465 -12.31 -7.38 -7.38
C ARG A 465 -12.61 -8.22 -8.62
N MET A 466 -11.60 -8.97 -9.06
CA MET A 466 -11.81 -10.15 -9.89
C MET A 466 -12.48 -11.28 -9.09
N GLY A 467 -13.21 -12.15 -9.79
CA GLY A 467 -13.86 -13.32 -9.19
C GLY A 467 -14.18 -14.40 -10.22
N PRO A 468 -14.59 -15.60 -9.75
CA PRO A 468 -14.97 -16.70 -10.63
C PRO A 468 -16.25 -16.37 -11.42
N ASP A 469 -16.54 -17.14 -12.47
CA ASP A 469 -17.61 -16.79 -13.43
C ASP A 469 -19.02 -16.84 -12.86
N ASN A 470 -19.22 -17.57 -11.75
CA ASN A 470 -20.49 -17.68 -11.03
C ASN A 470 -20.61 -16.68 -9.86
N ASP A 471 -19.75 -15.67 -9.80
CA ASP A 471 -19.75 -14.68 -8.72
C ASP A 471 -20.40 -13.37 -9.17
N ASP A 472 -21.66 -13.18 -8.77
CA ASP A 472 -22.46 -11.99 -9.09
C ASP A 472 -21.90 -10.69 -8.48
N MET A 473 -20.98 -10.79 -7.52
CA MET A 473 -20.31 -9.67 -6.88
C MET A 473 -18.91 -9.41 -7.46
N ALA A 474 -18.46 -10.20 -8.43
CA ALA A 474 -17.23 -9.93 -9.16
C ALA A 474 -17.43 -8.74 -10.12
N VAL A 475 -16.50 -7.78 -10.08
CA VAL A 475 -16.48 -6.67 -11.04
C VAL A 475 -15.69 -7.06 -12.28
N LEU A 476 -14.66 -7.89 -12.10
CA LEU A 476 -13.77 -8.32 -13.16
C LEU A 476 -13.79 -9.84 -13.34
N ASP A 477 -13.43 -10.28 -14.53
CA ASP A 477 -13.04 -11.66 -14.76
C ASP A 477 -11.56 -11.91 -14.38
N SER A 478 -11.10 -13.16 -14.56
CA SER A 478 -9.72 -13.55 -14.27
C SER A 478 -8.67 -12.89 -15.17
N GLN A 479 -9.08 -12.23 -16.26
CA GLN A 479 -8.21 -11.46 -17.14
C GLN A 479 -8.31 -9.95 -16.87
N LEU A 480 -8.96 -9.55 -15.77
CA LEU A 480 -9.14 -8.16 -15.35
C LEU A 480 -10.07 -7.32 -16.23
N ARG A 481 -10.86 -7.95 -17.11
CA ARG A 481 -11.89 -7.26 -17.92
C ARG A 481 -13.09 -6.94 -17.05
N VAL A 482 -13.65 -5.75 -17.21
CA VAL A 482 -14.91 -5.39 -16.55
C VAL A 482 -16.02 -6.27 -17.12
N ARG A 483 -16.69 -7.03 -16.25
CA ARG A 483 -17.67 -8.04 -16.67
C ARG A 483 -18.82 -7.39 -17.43
N GLY A 484 -19.13 -7.92 -18.61
CA GLY A 484 -20.22 -7.44 -19.46
C GLY A 484 -19.93 -6.15 -20.25
N LEU A 485 -18.69 -5.64 -20.24
CA LEU A 485 -18.27 -4.50 -21.06
C LEU A 485 -16.99 -4.81 -21.82
N ASP A 486 -16.97 -4.48 -23.11
CA ASP A 486 -15.78 -4.63 -23.93
C ASP A 486 -14.84 -3.43 -23.80
N GLY A 487 -13.53 -3.65 -23.99
CA GLY A 487 -12.54 -2.59 -24.08
C GLY A 487 -12.23 -1.86 -22.78
N LEU A 488 -12.57 -2.44 -21.62
CA LEU A 488 -12.33 -1.85 -20.30
C LEU A 488 -11.70 -2.87 -19.34
N ARG A 489 -10.56 -2.52 -18.74
CA ARG A 489 -9.91 -3.30 -17.68
C ARG A 489 -9.59 -2.46 -16.46
N VAL A 490 -9.45 -3.12 -15.32
CA VAL A 490 -8.92 -2.51 -14.10
C VAL A 490 -7.60 -3.17 -13.73
N ILE A 491 -6.53 -2.37 -13.67
CA ILE A 491 -5.14 -2.85 -13.55
C ILE A 491 -4.42 -2.25 -12.33
N ASP A 492 -5.17 -2.02 -11.25
CA ASP A 492 -4.66 -1.51 -9.98
C ASP A 492 -5.12 -2.38 -8.79
N ALA A 493 -4.78 -1.95 -7.58
CA ALA A 493 -5.08 -2.65 -6.34
C ALA A 493 -6.58 -2.94 -6.10
N SER A 494 -7.49 -2.18 -6.69
CA SER A 494 -8.93 -2.48 -6.60
C SER A 494 -9.29 -3.84 -7.20
N ALA A 495 -8.50 -4.35 -8.14
CA ALA A 495 -8.75 -5.63 -8.80
C ALA A 495 -8.46 -6.86 -7.93
N MET A 496 -7.65 -6.73 -6.87
CA MET A 496 -7.21 -7.89 -6.07
C MET A 496 -8.40 -8.52 -5.32
N PRO A 497 -8.60 -9.85 -5.38
CA PRO A 497 -9.71 -10.49 -4.66
C PRO A 497 -9.49 -10.48 -3.14
N PHE A 498 -8.23 -10.66 -2.72
CA PHE A 498 -7.80 -10.62 -1.32
C PHE A 498 -6.53 -9.81 -1.19
N VAL A 499 -6.36 -9.09 -0.08
CA VAL A 499 -5.10 -8.39 0.20
C VAL A 499 -3.95 -9.42 0.37
N PRO A 500 -2.80 -9.23 -0.30
CA PRO A 500 -1.64 -10.10 -0.11
C PRO A 500 -0.97 -9.79 1.23
N SER A 501 -0.33 -10.77 1.85
CA SER A 501 0.28 -10.71 3.19
C SER A 501 1.59 -9.90 3.19
N GLY A 502 1.52 -8.61 2.87
CA GLY A 502 2.65 -7.68 2.75
C GLY A 502 2.23 -6.31 2.21
N ASN A 503 3.17 -5.38 2.06
CA ASN A 503 2.88 -4.07 1.47
C ASN A 503 2.44 -4.22 0.00
N THR A 504 1.43 -3.46 -0.42
CA THR A 504 0.72 -3.71 -1.71
C THR A 504 1.34 -3.06 -2.94
N ASN A 505 2.46 -2.33 -2.82
CA ASN A 505 3.10 -1.66 -3.95
C ASN A 505 3.64 -2.65 -5.00
N ALA A 506 4.46 -3.62 -4.59
CA ALA A 506 5.01 -4.62 -5.52
C ALA A 506 3.92 -5.52 -6.12
N PRO A 507 2.95 -6.05 -5.34
CA PRO A 507 1.82 -6.81 -5.88
C PRO A 507 1.02 -6.04 -6.93
N THR A 508 0.77 -4.74 -6.71
CA THR A 508 0.04 -3.91 -7.67
C THR A 508 0.83 -3.75 -8.97
N MET A 509 2.15 -3.56 -8.88
CA MET A 509 3.03 -3.50 -10.05
C MET A 509 3.04 -4.83 -10.82
N ALA A 510 3.08 -5.97 -10.13
CA ALA A 510 3.06 -7.29 -10.76
C ALA A 510 1.72 -7.60 -11.42
N LEU A 511 0.60 -7.24 -10.77
CA LEU A 511 -0.74 -7.30 -11.34
C LEU A 511 -0.83 -6.48 -12.64
N ALA A 512 -0.35 -5.23 -12.63
CA ALA A 512 -0.33 -4.39 -13.81
C ALA A 512 0.61 -4.93 -14.92
N SER A 513 1.72 -5.56 -14.53
CA SER A 513 2.63 -6.24 -15.46
C SER A 513 1.93 -7.42 -16.16
N ARG A 514 1.24 -8.25 -15.38
CA ARG A 514 0.47 -9.41 -15.88
C ARG A 514 -0.69 -8.99 -16.77
N ALA A 515 -1.39 -7.93 -16.41
CA ALA A 515 -2.50 -7.40 -17.20
C ALA A 515 -2.13 -7.15 -18.67
N VAL A 516 -0.88 -6.73 -18.94
CA VAL A 516 -0.40 -6.46 -20.31
C VAL A 516 -0.27 -7.73 -21.15
N GLU A 517 -0.07 -8.90 -20.55
CA GLU A 517 -0.01 -10.17 -21.30
C GLU A 517 -1.38 -10.58 -21.85
N PHE A 518 -2.47 -10.17 -21.19
CA PHE A 518 -3.83 -10.42 -21.66
C PHE A 518 -4.30 -9.46 -22.75
N LEU A 519 -3.55 -8.38 -22.99
CA LEU A 519 -3.82 -7.45 -24.08
C LEU A 519 -3.25 -8.02 -25.37
N ALA A 520 -3.98 -7.88 -26.48
CA ALA A 520 -3.51 -8.27 -27.81
C ALA A 520 -2.28 -7.46 -28.24
#